data_AF-A0AAV6B4X1-F1
#
_entry.id   AF-A0AAV6B4X1-F1
#
_cell.length_a   1.000
_cell.length_b   1.000
_cell.length_c   1.000
_cell.angle_alpha   90.00
_cell.angle_beta   90.00
_cell.angle_gamma   90.00
#
_symmetry.space_group_name_H-M   'P 1'
#
loop_
_entity.id
_entity.type
_entity.pdbx_description
1 polymer ?
#
loop_
_entity_poly.entity_id
_entity_poly.type
_entity_poly.pdbx_seq_one_letter_code
_entity_poly.pdbx_strand_id
1 'polypeptide(L)' 'SDEGQEIAAKNFYRPRKEAIAQKHSKQFPKLKLVTIDEQFAGWAKAQKTHFSDGGTFDQIQRAASRQ' A
#
# COMPACT_ATOMS: atom_id res chain seq x y z
N SER A 1 4.35 18.91 8.74
CA SER A 1 3.61 20.13 9.11
C SER A 1 2.12 19.90 8.87
N ASP A 2 1.28 20.75 9.45
CA ASP A 2 -0.17 20.70 9.21
C ASP A 2 -0.51 21.05 7.77
N GLU A 3 0.19 22.03 7.20
CA GLU A 3 0.06 22.43 5.81
C GLU A 3 0.31 21.26 4.83
N GLY A 4 1.39 20.51 5.02
CA GLY A 4 1.70 19.36 4.15
C GLY A 4 0.64 18.26 4.22
N GLN A 5 0.04 18.05 5.40
CA GLN A 5 -1.03 17.06 5.58
C GLN A 5 -2.36 17.52 4.94
N GLU A 6 -2.66 18.82 4.97
CA GLU A 6 -3.81 19.39 4.25
C GLU A 6 -3.63 19.31 2.72
N ILE A 7 -2.42 19.56 2.21
CA ILE A 7 -2.11 19.39 0.78
C ILE A 7 -2.25 17.92 0.38
N ALA A 8 -1.74 16.98 1.19
CA ALA A 8 -1.88 15.55 0.95
C ALA A 8 -3.36 15.15 0.85
N ALA A 9 -4.19 15.58 1.81
CA ALA A 9 -5.62 15.28 1.82
C ALA A 9 -6.36 15.85 0.61
N LYS A 10 -6.09 17.11 0.24
CA LYS A 10 -6.66 17.75 -0.98
C LYS A 10 -6.33 17.00 -2.27
N ASN A 11 -5.21 16.29 -2.30
CA ASN A 11 -4.77 15.46 -3.42
C ASN A 11 -5.05 13.97 -3.22
N PHE A 12 -6.02 13.63 -2.36
CA PHE A 12 -6.52 12.26 -2.14
C PHE A 12 -5.54 11.28 -1.48
N TYR A 13 -4.45 11.78 -0.91
CA TYR A 13 -3.60 10.96 -0.04
C TYR A 13 -4.18 10.94 1.37
N ARG A 14 -4.18 9.77 2.03
CA ARG A 14 -4.67 9.62 3.41
C ARG A 14 -3.69 10.28 4.39
N PRO A 15 -4.06 11.40 5.07
CA PRO A 15 -3.18 12.06 6.02
C PRO A 15 -3.02 11.22 7.29
N ARG A 16 -1.87 11.38 7.96
CA ARG A 16 -1.52 10.71 9.23
C ARG A 16 -1.96 11.52 10.45
N LYS A 17 -2.04 12.85 10.36
CA LYS A 17 -2.49 13.67 11.49
C LYS A 17 -3.98 13.50 11.68
N GLU A 18 -4.39 13.01 12.85
CA GLU A 18 -5.77 12.60 13.13
C GLU A 18 -6.79 13.71 12.91
N ALA A 19 -6.51 14.94 13.36
CA ALA A 19 -7.41 16.08 13.18
C ALA A 19 -7.71 16.37 11.70
N ILE A 20 -6.70 16.25 10.83
CA ILE A 20 -6.84 16.49 9.38
C ILE A 20 -7.51 15.28 8.72
N ALA A 21 -7.19 14.06 9.15
CA ALA A 21 -7.85 12.85 8.68
C ALA A 21 -9.36 12.84 8.98
N GLN A 22 -9.76 13.29 10.17
CA GLN A 22 -11.17 13.40 10.55
C GLN A 22 -11.90 14.45 9.70
N LYS A 23 -11.30 15.62 9.49
CA LYS A 23 -11.86 16.68 8.64
C LYS A 23 -12.15 16.20 7.21
N HIS A 24 -11.28 15.35 6.65
CA HIS A 24 -11.42 14.79 5.29
C HIS A 24 -12.02 13.37 5.26
N SER A 25 -12.54 12.87 6.38
CA SER A 25 -13.03 11.48 6.51
C SER A 25 -14.12 11.10 5.49
N LYS A 26 -14.91 12.06 5.02
CA LYS A 26 -15.96 11.84 4.00
C LYS A 26 -15.39 11.42 2.64
N GLN A 27 -14.13 11.74 2.33
CA GLN A 27 -13.46 11.37 1.08
C GLN A 27 -12.86 9.96 1.13
N PHE A 28 -12.64 9.42 2.34
CA PHE A 28 -11.90 8.18 2.54
C PHE A 28 -12.79 7.12 3.16
N PRO A 29 -13.27 6.13 2.38
CA PRO A 29 -14.05 5.04 2.94
C PRO A 29 -13.22 4.27 3.98
N LYS A 30 -13.93 3.78 5.00
CA LYS A 30 -13.36 2.86 5.99
C LYS A 30 -13.20 1.49 5.35
N LEU A 31 -11.98 0.97 5.40
CA LEU A 31 -11.59 -0.30 4.81
C LEU A 31 -10.80 -1.10 5.84
N LYS A 32 -10.91 -2.44 5.77
CA LYS A 32 -9.98 -3.32 6.47
C LYS A 32 -8.66 -3.31 5.70
N LEU A 33 -7.63 -2.74 6.32
CA LEU A 33 -6.28 -2.66 5.76
C LEU A 33 -5.38 -3.66 6.46
N VAL A 34 -4.39 -4.17 5.73
CA VAL A 34 -3.28 -4.96 6.27
C VAL A 34 -1.99 -4.21 6.04
N THR A 35 -0.98 -4.47 6.87
CA THR A 35 0.35 -3.91 6.69
C THR A 35 1.30 -4.94 6.08
N ILE A 36 2.37 -4.46 5.45
CA ILE A 36 3.38 -5.35 4.88
C ILE A 36 4.16 -6.12 5.95
N ASP A 37 4.36 -5.51 7.11
CA ASP A 37 5.09 -6.14 8.20
C ASP A 37 4.31 -7.32 8.79
N GLU A 38 2.99 -7.18 8.97
CA GLU A 38 2.14 -8.26 9.48
C GLU A 38 1.99 -9.43 8.51
N GLN A 39 1.79 -9.15 7.22
CA GLN A 39 1.45 -10.19 6.23
C GLN A 39 2.68 -10.81 5.57
N PHE A 40 3.77 -10.04 5.43
CA PHE A 40 4.91 -10.44 4.63
C PHE A 40 6.25 -10.30 5.36
N ALA A 41 6.23 -9.90 6.65
CA ALA A 41 7.44 -9.62 7.45
C ALA A 41 8.37 -8.60 6.78
N GLY A 42 7.78 -7.57 6.19
CA GLY A 42 8.45 -6.38 5.69
C GLY A 42 8.88 -6.44 4.21
N TRP A 43 9.24 -5.29 3.66
CA TRP A 43 9.55 -5.11 2.24
C TRP A 43 10.68 -6.01 1.74
N ALA A 44 11.75 -6.20 2.53
CA ALA A 44 12.89 -7.01 2.08
C ALA A 44 12.49 -8.47 1.78
N LYS A 45 11.67 -9.08 2.65
CA LYS A 45 11.20 -10.46 2.47
C LYS A 45 10.14 -10.56 1.38
N ALA A 46 9.20 -9.60 1.34
CA ALA A 46 8.18 -9.53 0.30
C ALA A 46 8.81 -9.41 -1.10
N GLN A 47 9.76 -8.49 -1.27
CA GLN A 47 10.46 -8.27 -2.53
C GLN A 47 11.18 -9.52 -3.00
N LYS A 48 12.00 -10.13 -2.13
CA LYS A 48 12.78 -11.33 -2.45
C LYS A 48 11.89 -12.52 -2.85
N THR A 49 10.75 -12.69 -2.17
CA THR A 49 9.86 -13.85 -2.37
C THR A 49 9.01 -13.70 -3.64
N HIS A 50 8.51 -12.49 -3.90
CA HIS A 50 7.49 -12.29 -4.92
C HIS A 50 8.01 -11.65 -6.20
N PHE A 51 9.01 -10.77 -6.14
CA PHE A 51 9.35 -9.86 -7.24
C PHE A 51 10.81 -9.90 -7.71
N SER A 52 11.73 -10.53 -6.97
CA SER A 52 13.07 -10.82 -7.49
C SER A 52 13.01 -11.85 -8.61
N ASP A 53 14.03 -11.89 -9.48
CA ASP A 53 14.13 -12.86 -10.57
C ASP A 53 13.88 -14.30 -10.10
N GLY A 54 12.98 -15.00 -10.80
CA GLY A 54 12.53 -16.33 -10.44
C GLY A 54 11.48 -16.39 -9.32
N GLY A 55 11.08 -15.23 -8.78
CA GLY A 55 10.10 -15.07 -7.73
C GLY A 55 8.68 -15.47 -8.14
N THR A 56 7.73 -15.32 -7.20
CA THR A 56 6.35 -15.77 -7.40
C THR A 56 5.68 -15.14 -8.61
N PHE A 57 5.92 -13.84 -8.86
CA PHE A 57 5.37 -13.14 -10.02
C PHE A 57 5.83 -13.78 -11.34
N ASP A 58 7.13 -14.06 -11.49
CA ASP A 58 7.66 -14.69 -12.70
C ASP A 58 7.11 -16.10 -12.89
N GLN A 59 6.92 -16.86 -11.80
CA GLN A 59 6.36 -18.20 -11.86
C GLN A 59 4.92 -18.16 -12.39
N ILE A 60 4.11 -17.22 -11.91
CA ILE A 60 2.75 -16.99 -12.38
C ILE A 60 2.75 -16.55 -13.84
N GLN A 61 3.58 -15.57 -14.21
CA GLN A 61 3.68 -15.10 -15.61
C GLN A 61 4.09 -16.21 -16.56
N ARG A 62 5.14 -16.98 -16.24
CA ARG A 62 5.55 -18.14 -17.04
C ARG A 62 4.45 -19.20 -17.12
N ALA A 63 3.66 -19.40 -16.07
CA ALA A 63 2.54 -20.34 -16.11
C ALA A 63 1.39 -19.84 -17.00
N ALA A 64 1.08 -18.55 -16.95
CA ALA A 64 0.06 -17.93 -17.80
C ALA A 64 0.45 -17.94 -19.29
N SER A 65 1.72 -17.67 -19.62
CA SER A 65 2.21 -17.70 -21.01
C SER A 65 2.34 -19.10 -21.62
N ARG A 66 2.17 -20.16 -20.82
CA ARG A 66 2.19 -21.56 -21.30
C ARG A 66 0.79 -22.09 -21.65
N GLN A 67 -0.26 -21.32 -21.41
CA GLN A 67 -1.63 -21.59 -21.83
C GLN A 67 -1.92 -20.83 -23.12
#